data_AF-M2QQK1-F1
#
_entry.id   AF-M2QQK1-F1
#
_cell.length_a   1.000
_cell.length_b   1.000
_cell.length_c   1.000
_cell.angle_alpha   90.00
_cell.angle_beta   90.00
_cell.angle_gamma   90.00
#
_symmetry.space_group_name_H-M   'P 1'
#
loop_
_entity.id
_entity.type
_entity.pdbx_description
1 polymer ?
#
loop_
_entity_poly.entity_id
_entity_poly.type
_entity_poly.pdbx_seq_one_letter_code
_entity_poly.pdbx_strand_id
1 'polypeptide(L)'
;MTEPSDESSGKAILPLFPLQTVLLPGTHLPLHIFEPRYRQLMTDLVGDVVPDREFGVIALRSAMIREVSGPEHVHEVGCSTVLREAKRLPDGRFDVVTTARRRFRLLEIDRVSAPYLIGAVEWVPDDRVASVHGDTVNRLADVAKAAHRRYCESAWNAEDWTTPPEDGDIAALAYRLTADCLLPMEDRQRLLEETNPLRRLRIACRLLTREAGFLSTLGAVPMPPGELGEFTRPSNLN
;
A
#
# COMPACT_ATOMS: atom_id res chain seq x y z
N MET A 1 -9.76 -31.61 -32.01
CA MET A 1 -10.82 -30.59 -31.88
C MET A 1 -10.52 -29.84 -30.60
N THR A 2 -10.36 -28.55 -30.77
CA THR A 2 -9.68 -27.56 -29.91
C THR A 2 -10.41 -27.30 -28.59
N GLU A 3 -9.66 -27.16 -27.51
CA GLU A 3 -9.81 -26.00 -26.62
C GLU A 3 -8.39 -25.46 -26.34
N PRO A 4 -8.11 -24.17 -26.56
CA PRO A 4 -6.87 -23.57 -26.10
C PRO A 4 -7.05 -23.28 -24.61
N SER A 5 -6.22 -23.87 -23.76
CA SER A 5 -6.03 -23.43 -22.39
C SER A 5 -5.43 -22.04 -22.41
N ASP A 6 -6.28 -21.01 -22.50
CA ASP A 6 -5.89 -19.61 -22.33
C ASP A 6 -5.73 -19.34 -20.82
N GLU A 7 -4.79 -20.06 -20.19
CA GLU A 7 -4.07 -19.57 -19.01
C GLU A 7 -3.11 -18.50 -19.52
N SER A 8 -3.65 -17.35 -19.92
CA SER A 8 -2.87 -16.12 -19.98
C SER A 8 -2.41 -15.84 -18.54
N SER A 9 -1.24 -16.40 -18.24
CA SER A 9 -0.55 -16.39 -16.97
C SER A 9 -0.76 -15.02 -16.33
N GLY A 10 -1.18 -14.96 -15.07
CA GLY A 10 -1.37 -13.70 -14.32
C GLY A 10 -0.07 -12.89 -14.13
N LYS A 11 0.89 -13.01 -15.05
CA LYS A 11 2.17 -12.34 -15.09
C LYS A 11 2.06 -11.01 -15.83
N ALA A 12 2.84 -10.05 -15.38
CA ALA A 12 2.94 -8.74 -16.00
C ALA A 12 4.37 -8.20 -15.84
N ILE A 13 4.72 -7.21 -16.66
CA ILE A 13 5.92 -6.41 -16.51
C ILE A 13 5.50 -5.05 -15.94
N LEU A 14 6.03 -4.69 -14.77
CA LEU A 14 5.72 -3.42 -14.12
C LEU A 14 7.02 -2.66 -13.79
N PRO A 15 7.07 -1.34 -14.02
CA PRO A 15 8.06 -0.50 -13.37
C PRO A 15 7.96 -0.64 -11.85
N LEU A 16 9.08 -0.69 -11.15
CA LEU A 16 9.13 -0.84 -9.69
C LEU A 16 9.67 0.42 -9.02
N PHE A 17 9.04 0.75 -7.90
CA PHE A 17 9.44 1.81 -6.99
C PHE A 17 9.65 1.22 -5.59
N PRO A 18 10.89 0.86 -5.22
CA PRO A 18 11.23 0.43 -3.88
C PRO A 18 11.06 1.56 -2.86
N LEU A 19 10.37 1.27 -1.75
CA LEU A 19 10.17 2.21 -0.64
C LEU A 19 10.52 1.56 0.70
N GLN A 20 10.72 2.39 1.73
CA GLN A 20 10.85 1.94 3.13
C GLN A 20 9.48 1.80 3.81
N THR A 21 8.42 1.55 3.03
CA THR A 21 7.06 1.36 3.54
C THR A 21 6.26 0.42 2.64
N VAL A 22 5.19 -0.13 3.20
CA VAL A 22 4.26 -1.05 2.53
C VAL A 22 2.96 -0.32 2.26
N LEU A 23 2.51 -0.39 1.01
CA LEU A 23 1.19 0.09 0.60
C LEU A 23 0.15 -1.00 0.67
N LEU A 24 -1.03 -0.64 1.16
CA LEU A 24 -2.18 -1.52 1.22
C LEU A 24 -3.15 -1.14 0.10
N PRO A 25 -3.80 -2.10 -0.57
CA PRO A 25 -4.82 -1.81 -1.58
C PRO A 25 -5.86 -0.78 -1.11
N GLY A 26 -6.14 0.21 -1.96
CA GLY A 26 -7.08 1.29 -1.69
C GLY A 26 -6.48 2.51 -1.00
N THR A 27 -5.24 2.45 -0.48
CA THR A 27 -4.61 3.62 0.15
C THR A 27 -4.07 4.61 -0.87
N HIS A 28 -4.13 5.90 -0.53
CA HIS A 28 -3.45 6.95 -1.27
C HIS A 28 -2.02 7.11 -0.76
N LEU A 29 -1.09 7.35 -1.68
CA LEU A 29 0.29 7.69 -1.33
C LEU A 29 0.71 8.96 -2.09
N PRO A 30 0.80 10.11 -1.40
CA PRO A 30 1.48 11.27 -1.94
C PRO A 30 3.00 11.05 -1.91
N LEU A 31 3.69 11.43 -2.99
CA LEU A 31 5.15 11.30 -3.10
C LEU A 31 5.78 12.55 -3.69
N HIS A 32 6.93 12.92 -3.14
CA HIS A 32 7.83 13.89 -3.73
C HIS A 32 8.99 13.16 -4.44
N ILE A 33 9.01 13.23 -5.76
CA ILE A 33 9.96 12.51 -6.61
C ILE A 33 11.10 13.43 -7.01
N PHE A 34 12.27 13.18 -6.42
CA PHE A 34 13.49 13.95 -6.67
C PHE A 34 14.58 13.16 -7.38
N GLU A 35 14.64 11.83 -7.21
CA GLU A 35 15.68 11.00 -7.83
C GLU A 35 15.54 10.96 -9.36
N PRO A 36 16.64 11.16 -10.13
CA PRO A 36 16.60 11.21 -11.59
C PRO A 36 15.91 10.02 -12.27
N ARG A 37 16.20 8.79 -11.80
CA ARG A 37 15.57 7.56 -12.34
C ARG A 37 14.05 7.55 -12.21
N TYR A 38 13.52 8.02 -11.08
CA TYR A 38 12.08 8.03 -10.86
C TYR A 38 11.42 9.26 -11.48
N ARG A 39 12.16 10.36 -11.70
CA ARG A 39 11.69 11.46 -12.54
C ARG A 39 11.46 10.99 -13.99
N GLN A 40 12.32 10.10 -14.50
CA GLN A 40 12.09 9.45 -15.80
C GLN A 40 10.83 8.58 -15.75
N LEU A 41 10.66 7.72 -14.74
CA LEU A 41 9.44 6.93 -14.57
C LEU A 41 8.17 7.81 -14.57
N MET A 42 8.16 8.92 -13.84
CA MET A 42 7.01 9.83 -13.82
C MET A 42 6.76 10.46 -15.20
N THR A 43 7.81 10.77 -15.96
CA THR A 43 7.68 11.27 -17.32
C THR A 43 7.05 10.21 -18.24
N ASP A 44 7.47 8.95 -18.12
CA ASP A 44 6.95 7.83 -18.90
C ASP A 44 5.49 7.51 -18.55
N LEU A 45 5.13 7.60 -17.25
CA LEU A 45 3.74 7.45 -16.78
C LEU A 45 2.82 8.57 -17.28
N VAL A 46 3.28 9.83 -17.24
CA VAL A 46 2.48 10.98 -17.71
C VAL A 46 2.37 11.00 -19.23
N GLY A 47 3.41 10.55 -19.93
CA GLY A 47 3.45 10.45 -21.39
C GLY A 47 2.76 9.20 -21.95
N ASP A 48 2.07 8.42 -21.11
CA ASP A 48 1.36 7.18 -21.48
C ASP A 48 2.25 6.12 -22.17
N VAL A 49 3.56 6.16 -21.89
CA VAL A 49 4.53 5.13 -22.30
C VAL A 49 4.34 3.86 -21.47
N VAL A 50 4.04 4.03 -20.18
CA VAL A 50 3.68 2.94 -19.27
C VAL A 50 2.16 2.75 -19.30
N PRO A 51 1.66 1.55 -19.65
CA PRO A 51 0.22 1.26 -19.71
C PRO A 51 -0.49 1.56 -18.38
N ASP A 52 -1.75 2.02 -18.48
CA ASP A 52 -2.64 2.28 -17.34
C ASP A 52 -2.11 3.25 -16.27
N ARG A 53 -0.97 3.89 -16.54
CA ARG A 53 -0.19 4.69 -15.58
C ARG A 53 0.07 3.92 -14.29
N GLU A 54 0.30 2.61 -14.41
CA GLU A 54 0.44 1.68 -13.31
C GLU A 54 1.92 1.31 -13.09
N PHE A 55 2.35 1.31 -11.83
CA PHE A 55 3.67 0.86 -11.42
C PHE A 55 3.58 0.08 -10.11
N GLY A 56 4.60 -0.70 -9.78
CA GLY A 56 4.66 -1.50 -8.57
C GLY A 56 5.39 -0.76 -7.45
N VAL A 57 4.77 -0.66 -6.28
CA VAL A 57 5.48 -0.29 -5.05
C VAL A 57 5.84 -1.56 -4.28
N ILE A 58 7.11 -1.66 -3.89
CA ILE A 58 7.62 -2.83 -3.18
C ILE A 58 8.48 -2.39 -2.01
N ALA A 59 8.30 -3.00 -0.85
CA ALA A 59 9.03 -2.61 0.35
C ALA A 59 10.47 -3.16 0.32
N LEU A 60 11.43 -2.37 0.78
CA LEU A 60 12.80 -2.81 1.05
C LEU A 60 12.82 -3.68 2.32
N ARG A 61 13.61 -4.76 2.34
CA ARG A 61 13.74 -5.62 3.54
C ARG A 61 14.51 -4.96 4.67
N SER A 62 15.34 -3.96 4.36
CA SER A 62 16.15 -3.24 5.32
C SER A 62 16.31 -1.79 4.91
N ALA A 63 16.21 -0.88 5.88
CA ALA A 63 16.46 0.54 5.68
C ALA A 63 17.91 0.85 5.29
N MET A 64 18.84 -0.09 5.49
CA MET A 64 20.25 0.04 5.11
C MET A 64 20.47 -0.15 3.60
N ILE A 65 19.48 -0.67 2.88
CA ILE A 65 19.58 -0.90 1.44
C ILE A 65 19.41 0.44 0.73
N ARG A 66 20.50 0.91 0.12
CA ARG A 66 20.51 2.15 -0.68
C ARG A 66 20.18 1.89 -2.15
N GLU A 67 20.47 0.68 -2.62
CA GLU A 67 20.26 0.27 -4.01
C GLU A 67 19.83 -1.19 -4.08
N VAL A 68 18.84 -1.47 -4.92
CA VAL A 68 18.30 -2.81 -5.12
C VAL A 68 19.11 -3.50 -6.22
N SER A 69 19.98 -4.43 -5.83
CA SER A 69 20.78 -5.26 -6.74
C SER A 69 20.18 -6.65 -6.99
N GLY A 70 19.05 -6.97 -6.37
CA GLY A 70 18.41 -8.27 -6.50
C GLY A 70 17.11 -8.36 -5.71
N PRO A 71 16.29 -9.39 -5.96
CA PRO A 71 15.01 -9.60 -5.28
C PRO A 71 15.16 -9.81 -3.76
N GLU A 72 16.32 -10.28 -3.29
CA GLU A 72 16.63 -10.45 -1.88
C GLU A 72 16.66 -9.14 -1.07
N HIS A 73 16.75 -7.99 -1.74
CA HIS A 73 16.73 -6.66 -1.12
C HIS A 73 15.31 -6.14 -0.85
N VAL A 74 14.29 -6.79 -1.43
CA VAL A 74 12.89 -6.36 -1.35
C VAL A 74 12.02 -7.49 -0.84
N HIS A 75 10.84 -7.12 -0.36
CA HIS A 75 9.81 -8.10 -0.03
C HIS A 75 9.30 -8.80 -1.30
N GLU A 76 8.82 -10.04 -1.16
CA GLU A 76 8.33 -10.81 -2.30
C GLU A 76 6.99 -10.29 -2.82
N VAL A 77 6.15 -9.76 -1.93
CA VAL A 77 4.84 -9.21 -2.29
C VAL A 77 4.86 -7.70 -2.21
N GLY A 78 4.46 -7.05 -3.30
CA GLY A 78 4.25 -5.60 -3.41
C GLY A 78 2.80 -5.27 -3.76
N CYS A 79 2.53 -3.98 -3.91
CA CYS A 79 1.23 -3.47 -4.34
C CYS A 79 1.40 -2.58 -5.57
N SER A 80 0.65 -2.86 -6.63
CA SER A 80 0.57 -1.97 -7.77
C SER A 80 -0.16 -0.69 -7.38
N THR A 81 0.24 0.41 -7.99
CA THR A 81 -0.30 1.74 -7.76
C THR A 81 -0.54 2.42 -9.09
N VAL A 82 -1.62 3.19 -9.16
CA VAL A 82 -1.94 3.98 -10.35
C VAL A 82 -1.70 5.45 -10.04
N LEU A 83 -0.99 6.13 -10.94
CA LEU A 83 -0.79 7.57 -10.88
C LEU A 83 -2.13 8.29 -11.08
N ARG A 84 -2.53 9.11 -10.10
CA ARG A 84 -3.77 9.89 -10.15
C ARG A 84 -3.51 11.31 -10.60
N GLU A 85 -2.56 11.94 -9.94
CA GLU A 85 -2.18 13.32 -10.18
C GLU A 85 -0.67 13.41 -10.23
N ALA A 86 -0.18 14.26 -11.12
CA ALA A 86 1.24 14.55 -11.24
C ALA A 86 1.41 16.04 -11.53
N LYS A 87 2.17 16.70 -10.66
CA LYS A 87 2.58 18.09 -10.82
C LYS A 87 4.08 18.13 -11.00
N ARG A 88 4.52 18.48 -12.21
CA ARG A 88 5.94 18.74 -12.48
C ARG A 88 6.33 20.10 -11.90
N LEU A 89 7.42 20.13 -11.15
CA LEU A 89 7.99 21.34 -10.54
C LEU A 89 8.98 22.02 -11.50
N PRO A 90 9.31 23.31 -11.30
CA PRO A 90 10.20 24.06 -12.19
C PRO A 90 11.62 23.48 -12.33
N ASP A 91 12.13 22.83 -11.28
CA ASP A 91 13.41 22.10 -11.28
C ASP A 91 13.31 20.68 -11.89
N GLY A 92 12.10 20.33 -12.34
CA GLY A 92 11.70 19.09 -12.97
C GLY A 92 11.51 17.90 -12.01
N ARG A 93 11.50 18.13 -10.68
CA ARG A 93 10.95 17.16 -9.72
C ARG A 93 9.44 16.99 -9.92
N PHE A 94 8.83 16.02 -9.26
CA PHE A 94 7.37 15.82 -9.30
C PHE A 94 6.79 15.71 -7.90
N ASP A 95 5.65 16.35 -7.69
CA ASP A 95 4.71 15.98 -6.63
C ASP A 95 3.62 15.12 -7.27
N VAL A 96 3.40 13.93 -6.73
CA VAL A 96 2.40 12.99 -7.28
C VAL A 96 1.48 12.46 -6.20
N VAL A 97 0.25 12.12 -6.61
CA VAL A 97 -0.69 11.35 -5.81
C VAL A 97 -0.96 10.04 -6.52
N THR A 98 -0.82 8.94 -5.79
CA THR A 98 -1.05 7.59 -6.32
C THR A 98 -2.11 6.87 -5.51
N THR A 99 -2.76 5.87 -6.10
CA THR A 99 -3.69 4.98 -5.38
C THR A 99 -3.23 3.54 -5.53
N ALA A 100 -3.02 2.86 -4.42
CA ALA A 100 -2.74 1.43 -4.37
C ALA A 100 -3.93 0.60 -4.86
N ARG A 101 -3.65 -0.41 -5.67
CA ARG A 101 -4.66 -1.19 -6.41
C ARG A 101 -4.63 -2.65 -6.03
N ARG A 102 -3.66 -3.42 -6.53
CA ARG A 102 -3.68 -4.89 -6.45
C ARG A 102 -2.34 -5.39 -5.96
N ARG A 103 -2.32 -6.60 -5.42
CA ARG A 103 -1.08 -7.24 -4.98
C ARG A 103 -0.43 -7.98 -6.13
N PHE A 104 0.88 -7.98 -6.10
CA PHE A 104 1.68 -8.81 -6.98
C PHE A 104 2.80 -9.48 -6.19
N ARG A 105 3.25 -10.62 -6.67
CA ARG A 105 4.49 -11.28 -6.27
C ARG A 105 5.56 -10.94 -7.29
N LEU A 106 6.71 -10.47 -6.81
CA LEU A 106 7.88 -10.23 -7.63
C LEU A 106 8.53 -11.57 -8.00
N LEU A 107 8.77 -11.79 -9.29
CA LEU A 107 9.47 -12.98 -9.79
C LEU A 107 10.93 -12.65 -10.11
N GLU A 108 11.15 -11.56 -10.87
CA GLU A 108 12.49 -11.15 -11.32
C GLU A 108 12.60 -9.63 -11.40
N ILE A 109 13.82 -9.12 -11.28
CA ILE A 109 14.16 -7.71 -11.44
C ILE A 109 15.08 -7.53 -12.64
N ASP A 110 14.69 -6.65 -13.56
CA ASP A 110 15.51 -6.11 -14.63
C ASP A 110 15.95 -4.68 -14.27
N ARG A 111 17.26 -4.43 -14.39
CA ARG A 111 17.90 -3.14 -14.09
C ARG A 111 18.54 -2.48 -15.32
N VAL A 112 18.39 -3.10 -16.49
CA VAL A 112 19.12 -2.74 -17.70
C VAL A 112 18.18 -2.10 -18.73
N SER A 113 16.94 -2.61 -18.85
CA SER A 113 16.03 -2.14 -19.90
C SER A 113 15.52 -0.71 -19.72
N ALA A 114 15.59 -0.16 -18.50
CA ALA A 114 15.19 1.22 -18.20
C ALA A 114 16.06 1.83 -17.09
N PRO A 115 16.09 3.18 -16.95
CA PRO A 115 16.82 3.86 -15.87
C PRO A 115 16.27 3.56 -14.46
N TYR A 116 15.05 3.05 -14.38
CA TYR A 116 14.38 2.59 -13.16
C TYR A 116 14.20 1.08 -13.20
N LEU A 117 13.93 0.48 -12.04
CA LEU A 117 13.75 -0.96 -11.93
C LEU A 117 12.51 -1.40 -12.70
N ILE A 118 12.61 -2.52 -13.40
CA ILE A 118 11.49 -3.22 -14.02
C ILE A 118 11.35 -4.58 -13.32
N GLY A 119 10.12 -4.99 -13.03
CA GLY A 119 9.81 -6.25 -12.39
C GLY A 119 8.98 -7.14 -13.30
N ALA A 120 9.39 -8.40 -13.45
CA ALA A 120 8.46 -9.45 -13.84
C ALA A 120 7.68 -9.87 -12.59
N VAL A 121 6.36 -9.75 -12.64
CA VAL A 121 5.50 -9.98 -11.48
C VAL A 121 4.38 -10.96 -11.82
N GLU A 122 3.77 -11.53 -10.79
CA GLU A 122 2.56 -12.34 -10.86
C GLU A 122 1.47 -11.72 -9.97
N TRP A 123 0.27 -11.51 -10.48
CA TRP A 123 -0.86 -10.98 -9.72
C TRP A 123 -1.32 -11.96 -8.64
N VAL A 124 -1.54 -11.45 -7.42
CA VAL A 124 -1.95 -12.26 -6.25
C VAL A 124 -3.39 -11.89 -5.86
N PRO A 125 -4.41 -12.57 -6.39
CA PRO A 125 -5.80 -12.33 -6.02
C PRO A 125 -6.10 -12.74 -4.58
N ASP A 126 -7.23 -12.27 -4.03
CA ASP A 126 -7.76 -12.79 -2.77
C ASP A 126 -8.34 -14.20 -2.93
N ASP A 127 -8.22 -15.00 -1.88
CA ASP A 127 -8.91 -16.29 -1.80
C ASP A 127 -10.42 -16.06 -1.81
N ARG A 128 -11.17 -16.93 -2.49
CA ARG A 128 -12.64 -16.88 -2.45
C ARG A 128 -13.15 -17.18 -1.05
N VAL A 129 -13.94 -16.27 -0.48
CA VAL A 129 -14.65 -16.49 0.78
C VAL A 129 -15.94 -17.26 0.50
N ALA A 130 -16.09 -18.42 1.12
CA ALA A 130 -17.32 -19.21 1.00
C ALA A 130 -18.53 -18.46 1.58
N SER A 131 -19.63 -18.40 0.82
CA SER A 131 -20.87 -17.67 1.15
C SER A 131 -21.62 -18.21 2.37
N VAL A 132 -21.25 -19.37 2.91
CA VAL A 132 -21.96 -20.09 3.98
C VAL A 132 -21.77 -19.46 5.38
N HIS A 133 -20.94 -18.42 5.52
CA HIS A 133 -20.53 -17.89 6.83
C HIS A 133 -21.07 -16.49 7.16
N GLY A 134 -22.15 -16.02 6.52
CA GLY A 134 -22.65 -14.64 6.59
C GLY A 134 -22.66 -14.02 8.00
N ASP A 135 -23.35 -14.62 8.96
CA ASP A 135 -23.43 -14.09 10.34
C ASP A 135 -22.07 -14.03 11.05
N THR A 136 -21.22 -15.04 10.84
CA THR A 136 -19.89 -15.07 11.45
C THR A 136 -18.98 -14.00 10.85
N VAL A 137 -19.09 -13.79 9.53
CA VAL A 137 -18.36 -12.74 8.81
C VAL A 137 -18.79 -11.36 9.31
N ASN A 138 -20.11 -11.13 9.46
CA ASN A 138 -20.65 -9.88 9.96
C ASN A 138 -20.15 -9.57 11.39
N ARG A 139 -20.23 -10.54 12.30
CA ARG A 139 -19.70 -10.37 13.67
C ARG A 139 -18.22 -10.04 13.68
N LEU A 140 -17.42 -10.69 12.83
CA LEU A 140 -15.99 -10.37 12.72
C LEU A 140 -15.76 -8.95 12.20
N ALA A 141 -16.53 -8.51 11.21
CA ALA A 141 -16.49 -7.15 10.70
C ALA A 141 -16.83 -6.13 11.79
N ASP A 142 -17.88 -6.38 12.57
CA ASP A 142 -18.29 -5.49 13.67
C ASP A 142 -17.23 -5.38 14.76
N VAL A 143 -16.61 -6.50 15.13
CA VAL A 143 -15.52 -6.51 16.11
C VAL A 143 -14.30 -5.74 15.57
N ALA A 144 -13.95 -5.91 14.29
CA ALA A 144 -12.86 -5.17 13.68
C ALA A 144 -13.14 -3.66 13.57
N LYS A 145 -14.36 -3.27 13.20
CA LYS A 145 -14.82 -1.87 13.18
C LYS A 145 -14.78 -1.25 14.58
N ALA A 146 -15.17 -2.00 15.61
CA ALA A 146 -15.08 -1.56 17.00
C ALA A 146 -13.64 -1.40 17.48
N ALA A 147 -12.73 -2.31 17.07
CA ALA A 147 -11.31 -2.17 17.37
C ALA A 147 -10.69 -0.94 16.69
N HIS A 148 -11.06 -0.68 15.43
CA HIS A 148 -10.64 0.53 14.71
C HIS A 148 -11.11 1.79 15.42
N ARG A 149 -12.40 1.87 15.78
CA ARG A 149 -12.95 3.01 16.54
C ARG A 149 -12.16 3.31 17.81
N ARG A 150 -11.85 2.29 18.61
CA ARG A 150 -11.03 2.46 19.82
C ARG A 150 -9.63 2.98 19.54
N TYR A 151 -9.00 2.49 18.48
CA TYR A 151 -7.72 3.03 18.03
C TYR A 151 -7.86 4.50 17.66
N CYS A 152 -8.87 4.86 16.86
CA CYS A 152 -9.07 6.24 16.44
C CYS A 152 -9.32 7.21 17.61
N GLU A 153 -10.18 6.81 18.55
CA GLU A 153 -10.48 7.58 19.77
C GLU A 153 -9.23 7.79 20.65
N SER A 154 -8.23 6.91 20.53
CA SER A 154 -6.96 7.02 21.25
C SER A 154 -5.88 7.78 20.46
N ALA A 155 -5.95 7.71 19.12
CA ALA A 155 -4.92 8.20 18.21
C ALA A 155 -5.18 9.63 17.73
N TRP A 156 -6.43 10.05 17.62
CA TRP A 156 -6.83 11.26 16.93
C TRP A 156 -7.89 12.03 17.71
N ASN A 157 -7.97 13.33 17.48
CA ASN A 157 -9.12 14.09 17.95
C ASN A 157 -10.37 13.65 17.18
N ALA A 158 -11.55 13.79 17.80
CA ALA A 158 -12.81 13.34 17.20
C ALA A 158 -13.13 13.99 15.84
N GLU A 159 -12.54 15.15 15.54
CA GLU A 159 -12.72 15.88 14.28
C GLU A 159 -11.80 15.39 13.15
N ASP A 160 -10.74 14.63 13.48
CA ASP A 160 -9.68 14.25 12.55
C ASP A 160 -9.89 12.88 11.89
N TRP A 161 -10.95 12.15 12.27
CA TRP A 161 -11.24 10.83 11.71
C TRP A 161 -12.74 10.60 11.51
N THR A 162 -13.07 9.71 10.58
CA THR A 162 -14.46 9.34 10.30
C THR A 162 -14.67 7.85 10.44
N THR A 163 -15.86 7.47 10.91
CA THR A 163 -16.22 6.04 10.96
C THR A 163 -16.29 5.50 9.53
N PRO A 164 -15.58 4.39 9.24
CA PRO A 164 -15.66 3.76 7.93
C PRO A 164 -17.11 3.41 7.57
N PRO A 165 -17.52 3.55 6.29
CA PRO A 165 -18.86 3.20 5.86
C PRO A 165 -19.26 1.79 6.30
N GLU A 166 -20.54 1.60 6.65
CA GLU A 166 -21.03 0.29 7.11
C GLU A 166 -20.94 -0.77 6.01
N ASP A 167 -21.17 -0.34 4.77
CA ASP A 167 -21.21 -1.18 3.59
C ASP A 167 -19.85 -1.28 2.90
N GLY A 168 -19.52 -2.49 2.44
CA GLY A 168 -18.42 -2.69 1.51
C GLY A 168 -17.86 -4.10 1.53
N ASP A 169 -17.03 -4.38 0.54
CA ASP A 169 -16.37 -5.68 0.39
C ASP A 169 -15.51 -6.02 1.62
N ILE A 170 -15.74 -7.21 2.18
CA ILE A 170 -14.98 -7.74 3.33
C ILE A 170 -13.50 -7.87 3.00
N ALA A 171 -13.15 -8.12 1.74
CA ALA A 171 -11.78 -8.15 1.26
C ALA A 171 -11.11 -6.79 1.45
N ALA A 172 -11.77 -5.71 1.07
CA ALA A 172 -11.22 -4.36 1.22
C ALA A 172 -11.25 -3.86 2.67
N LEU A 173 -12.14 -4.39 3.52
CA LEU A 173 -12.37 -3.86 4.87
C LEU A 173 -11.09 -3.82 5.71
N ALA A 174 -10.32 -4.90 5.73
CA ALA A 174 -9.10 -4.95 6.53
C ALA A 174 -8.11 -3.84 6.15
N TYR A 175 -7.92 -3.59 4.84
CA TYR A 175 -7.04 -2.53 4.35
C TYR A 175 -7.56 -1.14 4.71
N ARG A 176 -8.87 -0.91 4.57
CA ARG A 176 -9.48 0.37 4.94
C ARG A 176 -9.31 0.68 6.43
N LEU A 177 -9.57 -0.31 7.29
CA LEU A 177 -9.46 -0.13 8.75
C LEU A 177 -8.03 0.14 9.21
N THR A 178 -7.01 -0.24 8.42
CA THR A 178 -5.60 -0.08 8.80
C THR A 178 -4.86 0.97 7.97
N ALA A 179 -5.53 1.61 7.02
CA ALA A 179 -4.93 2.55 6.07
C ALA A 179 -4.14 3.66 6.81
N ASP A 180 -4.82 4.32 7.74
CA ASP A 180 -4.30 5.47 8.48
C ASP A 180 -3.63 5.08 9.80
N CYS A 181 -3.57 3.78 10.12
CA CYS A 181 -2.97 3.32 11.37
C CYS A 181 -1.44 3.33 11.31
N LEU A 182 -0.79 3.76 12.39
CA LEU A 182 0.67 3.74 12.53
C LEU A 182 1.15 2.32 12.85
N LEU A 183 1.11 1.46 11.84
CA LEU A 183 1.57 0.08 11.95
C LEU A 183 3.05 -0.03 11.54
N PRO A 184 3.86 -0.81 12.26
CA PRO A 184 5.20 -1.20 11.82
C PRO A 184 5.17 -1.83 10.42
N MET A 185 6.27 -1.68 9.68
CA MET A 185 6.39 -2.18 8.31
C MET A 185 6.08 -3.69 8.21
N GLU A 186 6.56 -4.49 9.17
CA GLU A 186 6.31 -5.93 9.22
C GLU A 186 4.82 -6.28 9.34
N ASP A 187 4.07 -5.51 10.14
CA ASP A 187 2.63 -5.73 10.31
C ASP A 187 1.84 -5.30 9.07
N ARG A 188 2.25 -4.22 8.41
CA ARG A 188 1.69 -3.83 7.10
C ARG A 188 2.00 -4.89 6.04
N GLN A 189 3.22 -5.41 6.00
CA GLN A 189 3.61 -6.47 5.08
C GLN A 189 2.77 -7.73 5.31
N ARG A 190 2.58 -8.12 6.58
CA ARG A 190 1.73 -9.26 6.94
C ARG A 190 0.28 -9.09 6.48
N LEU A 191 -0.27 -7.88 6.58
CA LEU A 191 -1.61 -7.58 6.07
C LEU A 191 -1.67 -7.68 4.55
N LEU A 192 -0.65 -7.20 3.85
CA LEU A 192 -0.56 -7.27 2.39
C LEU A 192 -0.50 -8.73 1.91
N GLU A 193 0.37 -9.54 2.51
CA GLU A 193 0.63 -10.93 2.11
C GLU A 193 -0.53 -11.90 2.38
N GLU A 194 -1.39 -11.61 3.36
CA GLU A 194 -2.52 -12.48 3.68
C GLU A 194 -3.60 -12.44 2.58
N THR A 195 -3.71 -13.53 1.83
CA THR A 195 -4.66 -13.68 0.70
C THR A 195 -6.06 -14.02 1.15
N ASN A 196 -6.25 -14.52 2.38
CA ASN A 196 -7.58 -14.83 2.89
C ASN A 196 -8.20 -13.60 3.58
N PRO A 197 -9.29 -13.01 3.03
CA PRO A 197 -9.92 -11.81 3.59
C PRO A 197 -10.27 -11.91 5.09
N LEU A 198 -10.78 -13.06 5.52
CA LEU A 198 -11.23 -13.25 6.91
C LEU A 198 -10.05 -13.39 7.87
N ARG A 199 -8.96 -14.05 7.46
CA ARG A 199 -7.72 -14.09 8.25
C ARG A 199 -7.07 -12.71 8.32
N ARG A 200 -7.04 -11.99 7.20
CA ARG A 200 -6.53 -10.62 7.12
C ARG A 200 -7.27 -9.69 8.06
N LEU A 201 -8.61 -9.77 8.08
CA LEU A 201 -9.45 -8.97 8.98
C LEU A 201 -9.21 -9.32 10.46
N ARG A 202 -9.00 -10.60 10.81
CA ARG A 202 -8.60 -10.99 12.17
C ARG A 202 -7.22 -10.46 12.55
N ILE A 203 -6.27 -10.42 11.62
CA ILE A 203 -4.96 -9.80 11.84
C ILE A 203 -5.14 -8.30 12.11
N ALA A 204 -5.85 -7.58 11.23
CA ALA A 204 -6.13 -6.16 11.39
C ALA A 204 -6.77 -5.85 12.75
N CYS A 205 -7.80 -6.61 13.15
CA CYS A 205 -8.46 -6.44 14.44
C CYS A 205 -7.50 -6.57 15.63
N ARG A 206 -6.60 -7.56 15.60
CA ARG A 206 -5.60 -7.75 16.67
C ARG A 206 -4.60 -6.61 16.72
N LEU A 207 -4.12 -6.15 15.56
CA LEU A 207 -3.18 -5.04 15.46
C LEU A 207 -3.80 -3.75 15.99
N LEU A 208 -5.02 -3.42 15.56
CA LEU A 208 -5.76 -2.24 16.04
C LEU A 208 -5.97 -2.27 17.55
N THR A 209 -6.33 -3.42 18.11
CA THR A 209 -6.50 -3.59 19.56
C THR A 209 -5.18 -3.39 20.30
N ARG A 210 -4.08 -3.93 19.75
CA ARG A 210 -2.73 -3.77 20.29
C ARG A 210 -2.31 -2.31 20.32
N GLU A 211 -2.44 -1.61 19.19
CA GLU A 211 -2.06 -0.20 19.08
C GLU A 211 -2.92 0.71 19.96
N ALA A 212 -4.24 0.49 20.03
CA ALA A 212 -5.11 1.24 20.95
C ALA A 212 -4.67 1.05 22.41
N GLY A 213 -4.27 -0.16 22.79
CA GLY A 213 -3.72 -0.45 24.12
C GLY A 213 -2.41 0.30 24.40
N PHE A 214 -1.50 0.38 23.43
CA PHE A 214 -0.27 1.14 23.58
C PHE A 214 -0.51 2.64 23.70
N LEU A 215 -1.36 3.22 22.84
CA LEU A 215 -1.69 4.65 22.86
C LEU A 215 -2.35 5.06 24.18
N SER A 216 -3.33 4.27 24.65
CA SER A 216 -4.01 4.53 25.92
C SER A 216 -3.10 4.38 27.15
N THR A 217 -2.10 3.50 27.10
CA THR A 217 -1.16 3.30 28.21
C THR A 217 -0.05 4.36 28.23
N LEU A 218 0.45 4.76 27.06
CA LEU A 218 1.60 5.67 26.93
C LEU A 218 1.18 7.15 26.85
N GLY A 219 -0.09 7.45 26.59
CA GLY A 219 -0.58 8.82 26.41
C GLY A 219 0.03 9.54 25.18
N ALA A 220 0.61 8.79 24.26
CA ALA A 220 1.22 9.32 23.05
C ALA A 220 0.12 9.54 22.00
N VAL A 221 -0.13 10.78 21.59
CA VAL A 221 -1.01 11.09 20.46
C VAL A 221 -0.14 11.12 19.19
N PRO A 222 -0.38 10.22 18.22
CA PRO A 222 0.31 10.26 16.95
C PRO A 222 -0.08 11.51 16.15
N MET A 223 0.85 12.01 15.35
CA MET A 223 0.60 13.16 14.47
C MET A 223 -0.49 12.81 13.43
N PRO A 224 -1.48 13.70 13.19
CA PRO A 224 -2.54 13.45 12.22
C PRO A 224 -2.00 13.25 10.78
N PRO A 225 -2.64 12.41 9.95
CA PRO A 225 -2.19 12.16 8.58
C PRO A 225 -2.13 13.42 7.69
N GLY A 226 -2.97 14.43 7.96
CA GLY A 226 -2.97 15.70 7.23
C GLY A 226 -1.72 16.56 7.44
N GLU A 227 -1.02 16.39 8.58
CA GLU A 227 0.19 17.16 8.92
C GLU A 227 1.48 16.47 8.41
N LEU A 228 1.43 15.19 8.03
CA LEU A 228 2.57 14.50 7.39
C LEU A 228 2.97 15.14 6.06
N GLY A 229 2.05 15.84 5.39
CA GLY A 229 2.33 16.61 4.17
C GLY A 229 3.09 17.91 4.39
N GLU A 230 3.05 18.49 5.59
CA GLU A 230 3.74 19.76 5.90
C GLU A 230 5.24 19.57 6.14
N PHE A 231 5.68 18.42 6.64
CA PHE A 231 7.11 18.10 6.84
C PHE A 231 7.85 17.74 5.56
N THR A 232 7.15 17.49 4.45
CA THR A 232 7.76 17.32 3.12
C THR A 232 7.99 18.64 2.38
N ARG A 233 7.58 19.79 2.94
CA ARG A 233 8.04 21.08 2.44
C ARG A 233 9.49 21.26 2.90
N PRO A 234 10.47 21.44 2.01
CA PRO A 234 11.80 21.82 2.46
C PRO A 234 11.67 23.11 3.26
N SER A 235 12.24 23.10 4.47
CA SER A 235 12.45 24.32 5.25
C SER A 235 13.06 25.36 4.33
N ASN A 236 12.33 26.44 4.05
CA ASN A 236 12.92 27.62 3.43
C ASN A 236 13.88 28.21 4.48
N LEU A 237 15.10 27.68 4.53
CA LEU A 237 16.22 28.42 5.09
C LEU A 237 16.64 29.44 4.03
N ASN A 238 16.30 30.69 4.31
CA ASN A 238 16.96 31.87 3.74
C ASN A 238 18.48 31.79 3.90
#